data_AF-A0AAU8G009-F1
#
_entry.id   AF-A0AAU8G009-F1
#
_cell.length_a   1.000
_cell.length_b   1.000
_cell.length_c   1.000
_cell.angle_alpha   90.00
_cell.angle_beta   90.00
_cell.angle_gamma   90.00
#
_symmetry.space_group_name_H-M   'P 1'
#
loop_
_entity.id
_entity.type
_entity.pdbx_description
1 polymer ?
#
loop_
_entity_poly.entity_id
_entity_poly.type
_entity_poly.pdbx_seq_one_letter_code
_entity_poly.pdbx_strand_id
1 'polypeptide(L)'
;MHTRVLASPSPAAAAAVAQRPASRPLALLLAVFLMLAGALSWAVAGPAQQAHAATCAPAWSSGAVYLGGAVVSHGGQNWKAGWWTQGETPGTTGEWGVWRSQGACGGGTDPGNPGNPGNPSGFVVSEAQFNQMFPNRNAFYTYQGLVDALSAYPAFATTGGTEVAKREAAAFLANVDHETGGLVYIKEINTANYPHYCDTSKPYGCPAGQSAYYGKGPIQLSWNYNYKAAGDALGIDLLNNPYLVEQSSAVAWKTGLWYWNTQSGPGTMTGHQAIVNGAGFGETIRSINGSLECNGGNPAQVQSRIAAFQRFAQILGTTTGSNLSC
;
A
#
# COMPACT_ATOMS: atom_id res chain seq x y z
N MET A 1 -1.52 -48.99 38.97
CA MET A 1 -0.24 -49.22 39.67
C MET A 1 0.73 -49.89 38.70
N HIS A 2 2.04 -49.57 38.76
CA HIS A 2 3.20 -50.32 38.22
C HIS A 2 3.19 -50.77 36.71
N THR A 3 4.02 -50.22 35.80
CA THR A 3 5.41 -50.62 35.41
C THR A 3 5.57 -52.08 34.91
N ARG A 4 6.45 -52.47 33.95
CA ARG A 4 7.73 -51.96 33.37
C ARG A 4 7.81 -52.31 31.83
N VAL A 5 8.92 -52.12 31.10
CA VAL A 5 9.51 -50.88 30.49
C VAL A 5 10.63 -51.24 29.46
N LEU A 6 10.92 -50.38 28.46
CA LEU A 6 12.13 -50.36 27.55
C LEU A 6 12.29 -51.53 26.52
N ALA A 7 13.08 -51.46 25.43
CA ALA A 7 13.78 -50.37 24.69
C ALA A 7 14.18 -50.78 23.23
N SER A 8 14.60 -49.80 22.41
CA SER A 8 15.35 -49.99 21.13
C SER A 8 16.88 -49.97 21.37
N PRO A 9 17.75 -50.37 20.41
CA PRO A 9 18.40 -49.35 19.55
C PRO A 9 18.85 -49.85 18.14
N SER A 10 19.54 -48.98 17.38
CA SER A 10 20.25 -49.29 16.12
C SER A 10 21.76 -48.95 16.20
N PRO A 11 22.60 -49.62 15.38
CA PRO A 11 23.82 -49.01 14.84
C PRO A 11 24.08 -49.35 13.35
N ALA A 12 25.26 -49.04 12.81
CA ALA A 12 25.50 -47.85 11.98
C ALA A 12 26.87 -47.90 11.27
N ALA A 13 26.96 -47.38 10.04
CA ALA A 13 28.21 -47.12 9.27
C ALA A 13 29.11 -48.36 8.96
N ALA A 14 30.24 -48.29 8.22
CA ALA A 14 30.57 -47.68 6.91
C ALA A 14 31.97 -48.17 6.44
N ALA A 15 32.26 -48.24 5.11
CA ALA A 15 33.60 -48.51 4.54
C ALA A 15 33.73 -48.14 3.04
N ALA A 16 34.95 -48.08 2.48
CA ALA A 16 35.26 -47.63 1.09
C ALA A 16 36.55 -48.30 0.50
N VAL A 17 37.20 -47.70 -0.54
CA VAL A 17 38.50 -48.08 -1.22
C VAL A 17 38.34 -49.13 -2.35
N ALA A 18 39.04 -49.19 -3.52
CA ALA A 18 40.23 -48.52 -4.11
C ALA A 18 40.08 -48.13 -5.64
N GLN A 19 41.18 -47.94 -6.41
CA GLN A 19 41.23 -47.33 -7.76
C GLN A 19 42.08 -48.06 -8.86
N ARG A 20 41.67 -47.94 -10.15
CA ARG A 20 42.51 -47.81 -11.40
C ARG A 20 43.38 -49.03 -11.84
N PRO A 21 44.06 -49.08 -13.04
CA PRO A 21 44.33 -48.04 -14.07
C PRO A 21 44.17 -48.40 -15.59
N ALA A 22 44.29 -47.37 -16.47
CA ALA A 22 44.80 -47.32 -17.88
C ALA A 22 44.31 -48.33 -18.98
N SER A 23 44.44 -48.13 -20.31
CA SER A 23 45.14 -47.14 -21.18
C SER A 23 44.41 -46.94 -22.56
N ARG A 24 45.00 -46.21 -23.53
CA ARG A 24 44.44 -45.89 -24.88
C ARG A 24 45.46 -46.14 -26.01
N PRO A 25 45.01 -46.59 -27.20
CA PRO A 25 45.37 -45.94 -28.48
C PRO A 25 44.18 -45.93 -29.49
N LEU A 26 44.29 -45.58 -30.78
CA LEU A 26 44.79 -44.35 -31.47
C LEU A 26 44.33 -44.42 -32.97
N ALA A 27 44.40 -43.32 -33.73
CA ALA A 27 44.23 -43.21 -35.21
C ALA A 27 42.78 -43.36 -35.76
N LEU A 28 42.39 -42.84 -36.94
CA LEU A 28 43.07 -41.94 -37.91
C LEU A 28 42.03 -41.00 -38.58
N LEU A 29 42.45 -39.94 -39.28
CA LEU A 29 41.57 -39.03 -40.03
C LEU A 29 41.24 -39.54 -41.45
N LEU A 30 40.07 -39.15 -41.96
CA LEU A 30 39.82 -38.84 -43.38
C LEU A 30 38.78 -37.69 -43.48
N ALA A 31 38.68 -37.01 -44.62
CA ALA A 31 37.83 -35.82 -44.82
C ALA A 31 37.32 -35.70 -46.28
N VAL A 32 36.61 -34.61 -46.60
CA VAL A 32 36.19 -34.13 -47.96
C VAL A 32 34.91 -34.79 -48.52
N PHE A 33 33.85 -34.11 -49.04
CA PHE A 33 33.44 -32.68 -49.18
C PHE A 33 31.89 -32.58 -49.44
N LEU A 34 31.35 -31.34 -49.60
CA LEU A 34 30.04 -30.96 -50.22
C LEU A 34 28.73 -31.33 -49.44
N MET A 35 27.66 -30.51 -49.35
CA MET A 35 27.23 -29.31 -50.12
C MET A 35 26.63 -28.14 -49.29
N LEU A 36 26.82 -26.94 -49.83
CA LEU A 36 26.01 -25.69 -49.84
C LEU A 36 25.04 -25.28 -48.69
N ALA A 37 25.34 -24.07 -48.18
CA ALA A 37 24.44 -22.90 -48.06
C ALA A 37 23.18 -22.95 -47.15
N GLY A 38 23.38 -22.60 -45.87
CA GLY A 38 22.42 -21.84 -45.06
C GLY A 38 22.99 -20.45 -44.75
N ALA A 39 22.23 -19.38 -44.98
CA ALA A 39 22.74 -18.01 -44.91
C ALA A 39 22.97 -17.51 -43.47
N LEU A 40 24.06 -16.77 -43.25
CA LEU A 40 24.27 -16.00 -42.01
C LEU A 40 23.27 -14.84 -41.93
N SER A 41 22.30 -14.95 -41.02
CA SER A 41 21.39 -13.87 -40.66
C SER A 41 21.56 -13.49 -39.19
N TRP A 42 22.75 -13.01 -38.82
CA TRP A 42 22.94 -12.30 -37.55
C TRP A 42 22.25 -10.94 -37.66
N ALA A 43 20.97 -10.91 -37.33
CA ALA A 43 20.23 -9.67 -37.18
C ALA A 43 20.85 -8.85 -36.04
N VAL A 44 21.63 -7.83 -36.38
CA VAL A 44 22.16 -6.87 -35.40
C VAL A 44 21.00 -6.04 -34.88
N ALA A 45 20.38 -6.52 -33.80
CA ALA A 45 19.40 -5.76 -33.04
C ALA A 45 20.11 -4.53 -32.44
N GLY A 46 19.98 -3.38 -33.11
CA GLY A 46 20.38 -2.11 -32.55
C GLY A 46 19.63 -1.86 -31.22
N PRO A 47 20.21 -1.09 -30.28
CA PRO A 47 19.55 -0.80 -29.02
C PRO A 47 18.20 -0.13 -29.30
N ALA A 48 17.12 -0.75 -28.83
CA ALA A 48 15.78 -0.21 -29.00
C ALA A 48 15.70 1.17 -28.34
N GLN A 49 15.47 2.21 -29.14
CA GLN A 49 15.30 3.56 -28.61
C GLN A 49 14.08 3.58 -27.70
N GLN A 50 14.32 3.77 -26.40
CA GLN A 50 13.25 3.91 -25.43
C GLN A 50 12.45 5.17 -25.76
N ALA A 51 11.17 4.99 -26.07
CA ALA A 51 10.26 6.11 -26.24
C ALA A 51 10.03 6.75 -24.87
N HIS A 52 10.75 7.83 -24.57
CA HIS A 52 10.53 8.62 -23.37
C HIS A 52 9.08 9.11 -23.35
N ALA A 53 8.36 8.77 -22.28
CA ALA A 53 6.99 9.25 -22.08
C ALA A 53 6.97 10.78 -22.01
N ALA A 54 5.87 11.39 -22.46
CA ALA A 54 5.75 12.84 -22.49
C ALA A 54 5.81 13.44 -21.08
N THR A 55 6.17 14.72 -20.95
CA THR A 55 5.96 15.44 -19.69
C THR A 55 4.47 15.49 -19.37
N CYS A 56 4.10 15.26 -18.10
CA CYS A 56 2.70 15.37 -17.69
C CYS A 56 2.24 16.84 -17.73
N ALA A 57 1.05 17.06 -18.26
CA ALA A 57 0.30 18.29 -18.12
C ALA A 57 -0.19 18.46 -16.65
N PRO A 58 -0.70 19.64 -16.25
CA PRO A 58 -1.23 19.85 -14.90
C PRO A 58 -2.26 18.78 -14.51
N ALA A 59 -2.23 18.34 -13.25
CA ALA A 59 -3.11 17.28 -12.77
C ALA A 59 -4.59 17.68 -12.87
N TRP A 60 -5.44 16.73 -13.28
CA TRP A 60 -6.89 16.94 -13.32
C TRP A 60 -7.45 17.11 -11.90
N SER A 61 -8.23 18.17 -11.72
CA SER A 61 -9.08 18.43 -10.55
C SER A 61 -10.55 18.40 -10.96
N SER A 62 -11.39 17.71 -10.18
CA SER A 62 -12.84 17.60 -10.40
C SER A 62 -13.58 18.93 -10.26
N GLY A 63 -13.10 19.84 -9.41
CA GLY A 63 -13.72 21.14 -9.17
C GLY A 63 -13.46 22.17 -10.28
N ALA A 64 -12.46 21.96 -11.14
CA ALA A 64 -12.08 22.93 -12.17
C ALA A 64 -12.87 22.75 -13.48
N VAL A 65 -13.07 23.87 -14.18
CA VAL A 65 -13.71 23.92 -15.50
C VAL A 65 -12.64 23.84 -16.58
N TYR A 66 -12.84 22.96 -17.57
CA TYR A 66 -11.97 22.79 -18.73
C TYR A 66 -12.72 23.16 -20.01
N LEU A 67 -12.05 23.83 -20.94
CA LEU A 67 -12.58 24.15 -22.25
C LEU A 67 -12.05 23.14 -23.30
N GLY A 68 -12.74 23.03 -24.42
CA GLY A 68 -12.31 22.18 -25.54
C GLY A 68 -10.87 22.50 -25.97
N GLY A 69 -10.03 21.47 -26.03
CA GLY A 69 -8.60 21.57 -26.31
C GLY A 69 -7.68 21.62 -25.08
N ALA A 70 -8.19 21.86 -23.87
CA ALA A 70 -7.40 21.83 -22.64
C ALA A 70 -6.79 20.45 -22.39
N VAL A 71 -5.57 20.41 -21.85
CA VAL A 71 -4.83 19.16 -21.56
C VAL A 71 -4.50 19.07 -20.07
N VAL A 72 -4.76 17.91 -19.48
CA VAL A 72 -4.51 17.56 -18.07
C VAL A 72 -3.79 16.23 -17.95
N SER A 73 -3.18 15.91 -16.82
CA SER A 73 -2.75 14.54 -16.49
C SER A 73 -3.73 13.85 -15.53
N HIS A 74 -4.01 12.58 -15.78
CA HIS A 74 -4.82 11.72 -14.90
C HIS A 74 -4.45 10.25 -15.15
N GLY A 75 -4.23 9.47 -14.09
CA GLY A 75 -3.79 8.07 -14.20
C GLY A 75 -2.47 7.89 -14.98
N GLY A 76 -1.57 8.89 -14.95
CA GLY A 76 -0.28 8.85 -15.67
C GLY A 76 -0.42 8.85 -17.20
N GLN A 77 -1.58 9.27 -17.71
CA GLN A 77 -1.74 9.66 -19.10
C GLN A 77 -2.08 11.15 -19.18
N ASN A 78 -1.65 11.79 -20.26
CA ASN A 78 -2.17 13.09 -20.63
C ASN A 78 -3.54 12.89 -21.31
N TRP A 79 -4.51 13.75 -21.01
CA TRP A 79 -5.87 13.72 -21.55
C TRP A 79 -6.24 15.10 -22.06
N LYS A 80 -6.88 15.15 -23.24
CA LYS A 80 -7.34 16.37 -23.89
C LYS A 80 -8.87 16.43 -23.90
N ALA A 81 -9.45 17.54 -23.45
CA ALA A 81 -10.89 17.76 -23.49
C ALA A 81 -11.37 18.00 -24.93
N GLY A 82 -12.44 17.34 -25.34
CA GLY A 82 -13.10 17.58 -26.63
C GLY A 82 -13.98 18.83 -26.63
N TRP A 83 -14.61 19.14 -25.49
CA TRP A 83 -15.54 20.25 -25.29
C TRP A 83 -15.49 20.75 -23.84
N TRP A 84 -16.43 21.62 -23.44
CA TRP A 84 -16.55 22.13 -22.07
C TRP A 84 -16.85 20.99 -21.08
N THR A 85 -16.15 20.94 -19.93
CA THR A 85 -16.43 19.96 -18.88
C THR A 85 -16.01 20.43 -17.48
N GLN A 86 -16.68 19.90 -16.46
CA GLN A 86 -16.35 20.02 -15.04
C GLN A 86 -16.79 18.71 -14.35
N GLY A 87 -16.02 18.20 -13.39
CA GLY A 87 -16.36 17.00 -12.63
C GLY A 87 -16.20 15.64 -13.34
N GLU A 88 -16.21 15.58 -14.69
CA GLU A 88 -16.04 14.32 -15.43
C GLU A 88 -14.57 13.82 -15.38
N THR A 89 -14.34 12.67 -14.73
CA THR A 89 -13.02 12.07 -14.56
C THR A 89 -12.44 11.49 -15.86
N PRO A 90 -11.20 11.86 -16.29
CA PRO A 90 -10.60 11.32 -17.50
C PRO A 90 -10.40 9.81 -17.47
N GLY A 91 -10.81 9.13 -18.55
CA GLY A 91 -10.69 7.69 -18.74
C GLY A 91 -11.88 6.84 -18.29
N THR A 92 -12.88 7.42 -17.60
CA THR A 92 -14.04 6.68 -17.08
C THR A 92 -15.14 6.41 -18.11
N THR A 93 -15.24 7.25 -19.16
CA THR A 93 -16.37 7.31 -20.11
C THR A 93 -16.04 6.76 -21.52
N GLY A 94 -14.91 6.05 -21.66
CA GLY A 94 -14.49 5.43 -22.93
C GLY A 94 -14.25 6.42 -24.07
N GLU A 95 -14.28 5.93 -25.31
CA GLU A 95 -14.04 6.72 -26.53
C GLU A 95 -15.11 7.81 -26.77
N TRP A 96 -16.30 7.65 -26.19
CA TRP A 96 -17.46 8.53 -26.37
C TRP A 96 -17.51 9.69 -25.36
N GLY A 97 -16.71 9.63 -24.28
CA GLY A 97 -16.65 10.68 -23.24
C GLY A 97 -16.05 12.00 -23.73
N VAL A 98 -15.90 12.98 -22.83
CA VAL A 98 -15.25 14.27 -23.16
C VAL A 98 -13.72 14.18 -23.30
N TRP A 99 -13.06 13.26 -22.60
CA TRP A 99 -11.59 13.17 -22.56
C TRP A 99 -11.03 12.23 -23.64
N ARG A 100 -10.01 12.67 -24.38
CA ARG A 100 -9.24 11.86 -25.34
C ARG A 100 -7.83 11.66 -24.80
N SER A 101 -7.37 10.41 -24.67
CA SER A 101 -5.98 10.14 -24.25
C SER A 101 -5.00 10.72 -25.27
N GLN A 102 -3.88 11.23 -24.77
CA GLN A 102 -2.73 11.75 -25.52
C GLN A 102 -1.48 10.89 -25.27
N GLY A 103 -1.65 9.69 -24.71
CA GLY A 103 -0.57 8.77 -24.34
C GLY A 103 -0.08 8.93 -22.90
N ALA A 104 0.81 8.01 -22.51
CA ALA A 104 1.43 8.00 -21.18
C ALA A 104 2.33 9.23 -20.95
N CYS A 105 2.37 9.68 -19.70
CA CYS A 105 3.19 10.80 -19.27
C CYS A 105 3.94 10.48 -17.97
N GLY A 106 5.09 11.14 -17.77
CA GLY A 106 5.95 10.94 -16.60
C GLY A 106 7.04 9.90 -16.85
N GLY A 107 8.27 10.20 -16.41
CA GLY A 107 9.45 9.39 -16.72
C GLY A 107 10.72 9.96 -16.08
N GLY A 108 10.70 10.18 -14.77
CA GLY A 108 11.87 10.65 -14.02
C GLY A 108 12.83 9.51 -13.72
N THR A 109 14.02 9.53 -14.32
CA THR A 109 15.08 8.54 -14.06
C THR A 109 15.84 8.88 -12.78
N ASP A 110 15.37 8.38 -11.64
CA ASP A 110 16.19 8.22 -10.43
C ASP A 110 17.10 6.99 -10.59
N PRO A 111 18.44 7.12 -10.58
CA PRO A 111 19.37 6.00 -10.71
C PRO A 111 19.24 4.92 -9.62
N GLY A 112 18.55 5.19 -8.50
CA GLY A 112 18.41 4.25 -7.39
C GLY A 112 17.30 3.19 -7.51
N ASN A 113 16.44 3.24 -8.55
CA ASN A 113 15.20 2.47 -8.57
C ASN A 113 15.02 1.61 -9.84
N PRO A 114 15.00 0.26 -9.75
CA PRO A 114 14.45 -0.60 -10.80
C PRO A 114 12.91 -0.48 -10.78
N GLY A 115 12.41 0.65 -11.29
CA GLY A 115 11.03 1.08 -11.14
C GLY A 115 10.03 0.07 -11.71
N ASN A 116 9.04 -0.30 -10.89
CA ASN A 116 7.88 -1.07 -11.34
C ASN A 116 7.16 -0.30 -12.47
N PRO A 117 7.11 -0.79 -13.73
CA PRO A 117 6.64 -0.01 -14.87
C PRO A 117 5.14 0.33 -14.89
N GLY A 118 4.40 -0.01 -13.83
CA GLY A 118 2.93 0.05 -13.77
C GLY A 118 2.34 0.90 -12.65
N ASN A 119 3.08 1.82 -11.99
CA ASN A 119 2.45 2.76 -11.05
C ASN A 119 2.46 4.23 -11.53
N PRO A 120 1.40 4.70 -12.21
CA PRO A 120 1.29 6.08 -12.67
C PRO A 120 1.04 7.13 -11.58
N SER A 121 0.77 6.73 -10.33
CA SER A 121 0.49 7.66 -9.22
C SER A 121 1.73 8.26 -8.54
N GLY A 122 2.91 7.70 -8.81
CA GLY A 122 4.14 8.01 -8.06
C GLY A 122 4.19 7.42 -6.63
N PHE A 123 3.13 6.77 -6.15
CA PHE A 123 3.09 6.14 -4.83
C PHE A 123 4.01 4.91 -4.76
N VAL A 124 4.55 4.61 -3.58
CA VAL A 124 5.46 3.47 -3.36
C VAL A 124 4.76 2.09 -3.32
N VAL A 125 3.43 2.06 -3.29
CA VAL A 125 2.60 0.85 -3.39
C VAL A 125 1.84 0.89 -4.71
N SER A 126 2.04 -0.09 -5.58
CA SER A 126 1.23 -0.26 -6.80
C SER A 126 -0.12 -0.93 -6.51
N GLU A 127 -1.10 -0.78 -7.41
CA GLU A 127 -2.41 -1.42 -7.27
C GLU A 127 -2.30 -2.95 -7.14
N ALA A 128 -1.38 -3.58 -7.88
CA ALA A 128 -1.12 -5.03 -7.77
C ALA A 128 -0.66 -5.43 -6.36
N GLN A 129 0.20 -4.63 -5.73
CA GLN A 129 0.66 -4.86 -4.35
C GLN A 129 -0.47 -4.59 -3.34
N PHE A 130 -1.28 -3.55 -3.54
CA PHE A 130 -2.47 -3.30 -2.70
C PHE A 130 -3.50 -4.44 -2.80
N ASN A 131 -3.74 -4.98 -4.00
CA ASN A 131 -4.57 -6.16 -4.20
C ASN A 131 -3.97 -7.42 -3.53
N GLN A 132 -2.64 -7.57 -3.52
CA GLN A 132 -1.95 -8.67 -2.83
C GLN A 132 -2.01 -8.53 -1.30
N MET A 133 -1.95 -7.31 -0.77
CA MET A 133 -2.13 -7.02 0.66
C MET A 133 -3.57 -7.30 1.12
N PHE A 134 -4.56 -6.92 0.31
CA PHE A 134 -5.98 -6.93 0.66
C PHE A 134 -6.84 -7.71 -0.35
N PRO A 135 -6.69 -9.04 -0.44
CA PRO A 135 -7.36 -9.88 -1.44
C PRO A 135 -8.86 -10.07 -1.17
N ASN A 136 -9.29 -9.97 0.09
CA ASN A 136 -10.68 -10.22 0.53
C ASN A 136 -11.46 -8.95 0.87
N ARG A 137 -10.91 -7.76 0.54
CA ARG A 137 -11.47 -6.48 0.98
C ARG A 137 -12.87 -6.22 0.44
N ASN A 138 -13.61 -5.40 1.18
CA ASN A 138 -14.81 -4.77 0.68
C ASN A 138 -14.49 -3.84 -0.51
N ALA A 139 -15.31 -3.90 -1.57
CA ALA A 139 -15.15 -3.06 -2.77
C ALA A 139 -15.20 -1.55 -2.47
N PHE A 140 -15.75 -1.14 -1.33
CA PHE A 140 -15.66 0.22 -0.80
C PHE A 140 -14.21 0.74 -0.71
N TYR A 141 -13.25 -0.12 -0.36
CA TYR A 141 -11.85 0.27 -0.23
C TYR A 141 -11.11 0.12 -1.56
N THR A 142 -11.22 1.16 -2.39
CA THR A 142 -10.55 1.24 -3.69
C THR A 142 -9.09 1.68 -3.53
N TYR A 143 -8.21 1.21 -4.44
CA TYR A 143 -6.85 1.72 -4.53
C TYR A 143 -6.84 3.20 -4.97
N GLN A 144 -7.69 3.57 -5.92
CA GLN A 144 -7.84 4.95 -6.38
C GLN A 144 -8.22 5.90 -5.23
N GLY A 145 -9.17 5.51 -4.36
CA GLY A 145 -9.54 6.31 -3.20
C GLY A 145 -8.38 6.53 -2.19
N LEU A 146 -7.44 5.58 -2.10
CA LEU A 146 -6.20 5.79 -1.34
C LEU A 146 -5.28 6.79 -2.05
N VAL A 147 -5.07 6.63 -3.36
CA VAL A 147 -4.26 7.55 -4.19
C VAL A 147 -4.80 8.99 -4.14
N ASP A 148 -6.11 9.17 -4.28
CA ASP A 148 -6.79 10.48 -4.19
C ASP A 148 -6.58 11.14 -2.82
N ALA A 149 -6.49 10.33 -1.75
CA ALA A 149 -6.29 10.78 -0.38
C ALA A 149 -4.85 11.22 -0.08
N LEU A 150 -3.83 10.68 -0.77
CA LEU A 150 -2.41 11.03 -0.57
C LEU A 150 -2.17 12.54 -0.68
N SER A 151 -2.92 13.21 -1.55
CA SER A 151 -2.88 14.68 -1.76
C SER A 151 -3.10 15.52 -0.50
N ALA A 152 -3.78 14.98 0.53
CA ALA A 152 -3.99 15.67 1.80
C ALA A 152 -2.75 15.65 2.73
N TYR A 153 -1.82 14.72 2.52
CA TYR A 153 -0.63 14.52 3.36
C TYR A 153 0.61 14.25 2.50
N PRO A 154 1.14 15.25 1.77
CA PRO A 154 2.18 15.04 0.75
C PRO A 154 3.53 14.54 1.28
N ALA A 155 3.75 14.53 2.60
CA ALA A 155 4.93 13.96 3.26
C ALA A 155 4.82 12.44 3.54
N PHE A 156 3.59 11.90 3.55
CA PHE A 156 3.31 10.49 3.80
C PHE A 156 3.87 9.62 2.68
N ALA A 157 4.69 8.63 3.04
CA ALA A 157 5.33 7.70 2.11
C ALA A 157 6.12 8.38 0.96
N THR A 158 6.64 9.58 1.22
CA THR A 158 7.57 10.33 0.36
C THR A 158 8.83 10.79 1.12
N THR A 159 8.79 10.78 2.46
CA THR A 159 9.87 11.25 3.33
C THR A 159 10.88 10.15 3.67
N GLY A 160 12.15 10.50 3.84
CA GLY A 160 13.22 9.57 4.23
C GLY A 160 13.78 8.68 3.12
N GLY A 161 13.35 8.86 1.87
CA GLY A 161 13.78 8.07 0.71
C GLY A 161 13.07 6.73 0.58
N THR A 162 13.28 6.05 -0.56
CA THR A 162 12.43 4.94 -1.04
C THR A 162 12.27 3.78 -0.06
N GLU A 163 13.28 3.43 0.73
CA GLU A 163 13.15 2.37 1.74
C GLU A 163 12.22 2.77 2.90
N VAL A 164 12.42 3.98 3.45
CA VAL A 164 11.60 4.53 4.55
C VAL A 164 10.18 4.80 4.08
N ALA A 165 10.01 5.37 2.89
CA ALA A 165 8.72 5.60 2.26
C ALA A 165 7.91 4.30 2.10
N LYS A 166 8.52 3.22 1.58
CA LYS A 166 7.91 1.88 1.55
C LYS A 166 7.60 1.36 2.95
N ARG A 167 8.50 1.54 3.91
CA ARG A 167 8.33 1.09 5.30
C ARG A 167 7.14 1.78 5.96
N GLU A 168 6.96 3.07 5.71
CA GLU A 168 5.82 3.85 6.21
C GLU A 168 4.51 3.38 5.57
N ALA A 169 4.47 3.21 4.25
CA ALA A 169 3.29 2.70 3.56
C ALA A 169 2.89 1.29 4.06
N ALA A 170 3.86 0.39 4.26
CA ALA A 170 3.62 -0.91 4.86
C ALA A 170 3.12 -0.81 6.32
N ALA A 171 3.68 0.10 7.12
CA ALA A 171 3.30 0.28 8.53
C ALA A 171 1.89 0.88 8.70
N PHE A 172 1.52 1.86 7.88
CA PHE A 172 0.17 2.39 7.81
C PHE A 172 -0.82 1.28 7.40
N LEU A 173 -0.58 0.65 6.25
CA LEU A 173 -1.48 -0.38 5.71
C LEU A 173 -1.60 -1.60 6.63
N ALA A 174 -0.56 -1.97 7.38
CA ALA A 174 -0.60 -3.09 8.34
C ALA A 174 -1.41 -2.78 9.62
N ASN A 175 -1.48 -1.53 10.06
CA ASN A 175 -2.42 -1.14 11.10
C ASN A 175 -3.85 -1.11 10.56
N VAL A 176 -4.04 -0.63 9.32
CA VAL A 176 -5.34 -0.67 8.63
C VAL A 176 -5.85 -2.11 8.43
N ASP A 177 -4.98 -3.06 8.08
CA ASP A 177 -5.26 -4.51 8.02
C ASP A 177 -5.84 -5.01 9.35
N HIS A 178 -5.28 -4.55 10.47
CA HIS A 178 -5.72 -4.92 11.80
C HIS A 178 -7.07 -4.28 12.20
N GLU A 179 -7.25 -2.96 12.04
CA GLU A 179 -8.49 -2.26 12.43
C GLU A 179 -9.73 -2.74 11.67
N THR A 180 -9.55 -3.18 10.41
CA THR A 180 -10.65 -3.48 9.48
C THR A 180 -10.78 -4.95 9.09
N GLY A 181 -9.95 -5.83 9.67
CA GLY A 181 -9.92 -7.25 9.33
C GLY A 181 -9.57 -7.50 7.86
N GLY A 182 -8.52 -6.86 7.35
CA GLY A 182 -8.09 -6.93 5.95
C GLY A 182 -8.99 -6.15 4.99
N LEU A 183 -9.44 -4.96 5.42
CA LEU A 183 -10.38 -4.09 4.71
C LEU A 183 -11.74 -4.76 4.41
N VAL A 184 -12.12 -5.80 5.16
CA VAL A 184 -13.44 -6.45 5.07
C VAL A 184 -14.53 -5.55 5.66
N TYR A 185 -14.24 -4.87 6.77
CA TYR A 185 -15.20 -4.05 7.49
C TYR A 185 -15.05 -2.56 7.18
N ILE A 186 -16.15 -1.94 6.73
CA ILE A 186 -16.25 -0.47 6.53
C ILE A 186 -16.49 0.26 7.86
N LYS A 187 -17.08 -0.44 8.83
CA LYS A 187 -17.49 0.11 10.12
C LYS A 187 -17.52 -0.94 11.22
N GLU A 188 -17.55 -0.47 12.46
CA GLU A 188 -17.69 -1.29 13.66
C GLU A 188 -18.89 -2.25 13.58
N ILE A 189 -18.64 -3.52 13.89
CA ILE A 189 -19.62 -4.61 13.78
C ILE A 189 -20.63 -4.58 14.94
N ASN A 190 -20.19 -4.23 16.15
CA ASN A 190 -21.01 -4.28 17.34
C ASN A 190 -21.90 -3.02 17.47
N THR A 191 -23.07 -3.05 16.83
CA THR A 191 -24.03 -1.94 16.85
C THR A 191 -24.52 -1.54 18.26
N ALA A 192 -24.40 -2.43 19.26
CA ALA A 192 -24.71 -2.11 20.65
C ALA A 192 -23.77 -1.06 21.26
N ASN A 193 -22.52 -0.96 20.78
CA ASN A 193 -21.55 0.05 21.24
C ASN A 193 -21.83 1.45 20.68
N TYR A 194 -22.57 1.57 19.57
CA TYR A 194 -22.68 2.83 18.82
C TYR A 194 -23.08 4.07 19.67
N PRO A 195 -23.96 3.98 20.69
CA PRO A 195 -24.32 5.12 21.54
C PRO A 195 -23.21 5.62 22.49
N HIS A 196 -22.09 4.88 22.63
CA HIS A 196 -20.99 5.23 23.53
C HIS A 196 -20.12 6.36 22.98
N TYR A 197 -20.00 6.50 21.66
CA TYR A 197 -19.04 7.39 20.99
C TYR A 197 -19.47 8.87 20.93
N CYS A 198 -20.42 9.27 21.76
CA CYS A 198 -20.87 10.64 21.90
C CYS A 198 -20.38 11.21 23.24
N ASP A 199 -19.27 11.95 23.19
CA ASP A 199 -18.83 12.72 24.34
C ASP A 199 -19.67 14.00 24.46
N THR A 200 -20.66 13.95 25.35
CA THR A 200 -21.58 15.05 25.65
C THR A 200 -20.95 16.20 26.43
N SER A 201 -19.70 16.07 26.91
CA SER A 201 -18.96 17.18 27.52
C SER A 201 -18.44 18.19 26.49
N LYS A 202 -18.40 17.81 25.21
CA LYS A 202 -17.92 18.69 24.13
C LYS A 202 -18.99 19.74 23.79
N PRO A 203 -18.62 21.04 23.65
CA PRO A 203 -19.59 22.13 23.51
C PRO A 203 -20.36 22.12 22.18
N TYR A 204 -19.86 21.39 21.17
CA TYR A 204 -20.56 21.14 19.90
C TYR A 204 -21.43 19.87 19.93
N GLY A 205 -21.42 19.10 21.02
CA GLY A 205 -22.27 17.93 21.21
C GLY A 205 -22.11 16.87 20.13
N CYS A 206 -23.25 16.32 19.70
CA CYS A 206 -23.36 15.16 18.82
C CYS A 206 -24.45 15.39 17.76
N PRO A 207 -24.32 16.38 16.85
CA PRO A 207 -25.41 16.88 16.01
C PRO A 207 -25.96 15.85 15.00
N ALA A 208 -25.12 14.94 14.49
CA ALA A 208 -25.58 13.80 13.68
C ALA A 208 -26.34 12.71 14.47
N GLY A 209 -26.51 12.87 15.79
CA GLY A 209 -27.13 11.91 16.71
C GLY A 209 -26.12 11.19 17.60
N GLN A 210 -26.56 10.76 18.79
CA GLN A 210 -25.71 10.11 19.79
C GLN A 210 -25.00 8.86 19.23
N SER A 211 -25.70 8.06 18.43
CA SER A 211 -25.22 6.79 17.87
C SER A 211 -24.56 6.92 16.49
N ALA A 212 -24.08 8.12 16.10
CA ALA A 212 -23.55 8.37 14.76
C ALA A 212 -22.02 8.23 14.65
N TYR A 213 -21.28 8.27 15.75
CA TYR A 213 -19.80 8.41 15.77
C TYR A 213 -19.03 7.13 16.11
N TYR A 214 -19.65 5.97 15.91
CA TYR A 214 -19.00 4.65 15.93
C TYR A 214 -17.88 4.54 14.89
N GLY A 215 -17.01 3.53 15.06
CA GLY A 215 -15.84 3.31 14.20
C GLY A 215 -16.18 3.15 12.72
N LYS A 216 -15.53 3.93 11.84
CA LYS A 216 -15.65 3.84 10.37
C LYS A 216 -14.29 3.97 9.67
N GLY A 217 -14.18 3.39 8.49
CA GLY A 217 -13.05 3.55 7.58
C GLY A 217 -11.76 2.86 8.05
N PRO A 218 -10.63 3.14 7.39
CA PRO A 218 -9.41 2.33 7.50
C PRO A 218 -8.74 2.37 8.89
N ILE A 219 -9.05 3.38 9.70
CA ILE A 219 -8.54 3.52 11.08
C ILE A 219 -9.65 3.43 12.14
N GLN A 220 -10.85 2.95 11.75
CA GLN A 220 -12.03 2.85 12.61
C GLN A 220 -12.33 4.13 13.39
N LEU A 221 -12.34 5.28 12.68
CA LEU A 221 -12.53 6.62 13.24
C LEU A 221 -13.78 6.64 14.13
N SER A 222 -13.55 6.91 15.42
CA SER A 222 -14.54 6.82 16.50
C SER A 222 -14.52 8.10 17.34
N TRP A 223 -15.64 8.43 17.98
CA TRP A 223 -15.89 9.62 18.81
C TRP A 223 -16.13 10.95 18.09
N ASN A 224 -17.21 11.64 18.45
CA ASN A 224 -17.61 12.96 17.95
C ASN A 224 -16.46 13.98 17.90
N TYR A 225 -15.55 13.99 18.87
CA TYR A 225 -14.40 14.89 18.88
C TYR A 225 -13.34 14.57 17.81
N ASN A 226 -13.11 13.29 17.49
CA ASN A 226 -12.21 12.92 16.40
C ASN A 226 -12.84 13.19 15.03
N TYR A 227 -14.15 12.97 14.87
CA TYR A 227 -14.88 13.38 13.66
C TYR A 227 -14.80 14.89 13.45
N LYS A 228 -14.93 15.71 14.51
CA LYS A 228 -14.73 17.16 14.43
C LYS A 228 -13.29 17.52 14.02
N ALA A 229 -12.29 16.99 14.72
CA ALA A 229 -10.88 17.31 14.46
C ALA A 229 -10.38 16.85 13.08
N ALA A 230 -10.81 15.66 12.62
CA ALA A 230 -10.55 15.19 11.27
C ALA A 230 -11.26 16.05 10.22
N GLY A 231 -12.52 16.43 10.48
CA GLY A 231 -13.28 17.28 9.57
C GLY A 231 -12.69 18.67 9.39
N ASP A 232 -12.28 19.31 10.50
CA ASP A 232 -11.60 20.61 10.51
C ASP A 232 -10.30 20.56 9.69
N ALA A 233 -9.47 19.53 9.91
CA ALA A 233 -8.18 19.37 9.23
C ALA A 233 -8.30 19.03 7.74
N LEU A 234 -9.39 18.39 7.32
CA LEU A 234 -9.62 17.94 5.94
C LEU A 234 -10.50 18.90 5.11
N GLY A 235 -11.14 19.89 5.75
CA GLY A 235 -12.11 20.77 5.10
C GLY A 235 -13.43 20.08 4.76
N ILE A 236 -13.86 19.11 5.57
CA ILE A 236 -15.06 18.27 5.34
C ILE A 236 -15.87 18.24 6.64
N ASP A 237 -17.18 18.54 6.60
CA ASP A 237 -18.01 18.51 7.81
C ASP A 237 -18.38 17.07 8.23
N LEU A 238 -17.40 16.40 8.85
CA LEU A 238 -17.53 15.06 9.41
C LEU A 238 -18.22 15.05 10.78
N LEU A 239 -18.42 16.20 11.44
CA LEU A 239 -19.20 16.26 12.68
C LEU A 239 -20.70 16.20 12.37
N ASN A 240 -21.19 16.99 11.41
CA ASN A 240 -22.61 16.93 11.02
C ASN A 240 -22.89 15.79 10.03
N ASN A 241 -21.90 15.34 9.25
CA ASN A 241 -22.05 14.19 8.34
C ASN A 241 -20.94 13.12 8.52
N PRO A 242 -20.93 12.39 9.66
CA PRO A 242 -19.95 11.32 9.93
C PRO A 242 -20.11 10.12 8.98
N TYR A 243 -21.24 10.00 8.29
CA TYR A 243 -21.51 8.90 7.36
C TYR A 243 -20.67 8.98 6.08
N LEU A 244 -20.08 10.13 5.74
CA LEU A 244 -19.14 10.25 4.62
C LEU A 244 -17.95 9.27 4.72
N VAL A 245 -17.54 8.92 5.95
CA VAL A 245 -16.44 7.96 6.21
C VAL A 245 -16.82 6.51 5.88
N GLU A 246 -18.12 6.18 5.77
CA GLU A 246 -18.61 4.88 5.28
C GLU A 246 -19.27 4.95 3.88
N GLN A 247 -19.31 6.14 3.26
CA GLN A 247 -19.95 6.38 1.95
C GLN A 247 -18.97 6.82 0.85
N SER A 248 -17.81 7.38 1.19
CA SER A 248 -16.79 7.78 0.22
C SER A 248 -15.41 7.20 0.55
N SER A 249 -14.90 6.38 -0.37
CA SER A 249 -13.58 5.72 -0.28
C SER A 249 -12.46 6.72 0.02
N ALA A 250 -12.42 7.84 -0.73
CA ALA A 250 -11.39 8.87 -0.57
C ALA A 250 -11.53 9.65 0.74
N VAL A 251 -12.74 9.83 1.28
CA VAL A 251 -12.93 10.46 2.60
C VAL A 251 -12.45 9.52 3.70
N ALA A 252 -12.79 8.23 3.62
CA ALA A 252 -12.30 7.22 4.56
C ALA A 252 -10.76 7.18 4.58
N TRP A 253 -10.11 7.09 3.43
CA TRP A 253 -8.65 7.13 3.34
C TRP A 253 -8.04 8.44 3.85
N LYS A 254 -8.66 9.60 3.59
CA LYS A 254 -8.24 10.89 4.17
C LYS A 254 -8.31 10.89 5.71
N THR A 255 -9.32 10.27 6.32
CA THR A 255 -9.38 10.14 7.80
C THR A 255 -8.31 9.21 8.37
N GLY A 256 -7.95 8.13 7.66
CA GLY A 256 -6.84 7.26 8.03
C GLY A 256 -5.49 7.99 7.98
N LEU A 257 -5.23 8.71 6.89
CA LEU A 257 -4.02 9.51 6.74
C LEU A 257 -3.98 10.69 7.73
N TRP A 258 -5.12 11.33 8.03
CA TRP A 258 -5.21 12.36 9.07
C TRP A 258 -4.74 11.83 10.42
N TYR A 259 -5.22 10.66 10.84
CA TYR A 259 -4.80 10.06 12.10
C TYR A 259 -3.30 9.76 12.08
N TRP A 260 -2.83 9.05 11.06
CA TRP A 260 -1.43 8.63 10.90
C TRP A 260 -0.42 9.79 10.92
N ASN A 261 -0.76 10.92 10.28
CA ASN A 261 0.15 12.05 10.10
C ASN A 261 0.01 13.12 11.19
N THR A 262 -1.09 13.18 11.94
CA THR A 262 -1.36 14.30 12.88
C THR A 262 -1.68 13.89 14.32
N GLN A 263 -2.05 12.63 14.58
CA GLN A 263 -2.46 12.17 15.91
C GLN A 263 -1.41 11.28 16.56
N SER A 264 -1.17 11.46 17.86
CA SER A 264 -0.35 10.56 18.69
C SER A 264 -1.17 9.56 19.49
N GLY A 265 -2.50 9.71 19.55
CA GLY A 265 -3.39 8.86 20.36
C GLY A 265 -2.90 8.72 21.81
N PRO A 266 -2.83 7.50 22.37
CA PRO A 266 -2.23 7.23 23.69
C PRO A 266 -0.69 7.02 23.64
N GLY A 267 -0.04 7.30 22.50
CA GLY A 267 1.41 7.37 22.32
C GLY A 267 1.96 8.80 22.44
N THR A 268 3.21 9.00 22.02
CA THR A 268 3.96 10.26 22.22
C THR A 268 4.38 10.97 20.93
N MET A 269 4.12 10.37 19.76
CA MET A 269 4.46 10.89 18.43
C MET A 269 3.45 10.39 17.40
N THR A 270 3.44 10.93 16.18
CA THR A 270 2.56 10.42 15.12
C THR A 270 3.08 9.13 14.49
N GLY A 271 2.21 8.34 13.85
CA GLY A 271 2.62 7.13 13.12
C GLY A 271 3.64 7.43 12.01
N HIS A 272 3.47 8.56 11.32
CA HIS A 272 4.43 9.13 10.37
C HIS A 272 5.81 9.34 11.01
N GLN A 273 5.87 10.09 12.13
CA GLN A 273 7.12 10.37 12.83
C GLN A 273 7.79 9.10 13.37
N ALA A 274 7.02 8.13 13.86
CA ALA A 274 7.53 6.87 14.40
C ALA A 274 8.33 6.06 13.38
N ILE A 275 7.92 6.08 12.10
CA ILE A 275 8.64 5.41 11.01
C ILE A 275 9.73 6.30 10.40
N VAL A 276 9.44 7.56 10.11
CA VAL A 276 10.38 8.49 9.46
C VAL A 276 11.61 8.77 10.32
N ASN A 277 11.43 8.93 11.64
CA ASN A 277 12.53 9.17 12.58
C ASN A 277 13.19 7.86 13.08
N GLY A 278 12.74 6.70 12.60
CA GLY A 278 13.29 5.39 12.97
C GLY A 278 13.01 4.95 14.42
N ALA A 279 12.01 5.53 15.10
CA ALA A 279 11.65 5.14 16.46
C ALA A 279 11.16 3.68 16.54
N GLY A 280 10.35 3.26 15.55
CA GLY A 280 9.93 1.86 15.36
C GLY A 280 8.45 1.68 15.08
N PHE A 281 8.09 0.50 14.56
CA PHE A 281 6.69 0.15 14.32
C PHE A 281 5.87 0.04 15.62
N GLY A 282 6.49 -0.31 16.75
CA GLY A 282 5.84 -0.40 18.05
C GLY A 282 5.21 0.92 18.53
N GLU A 283 5.83 2.06 18.21
CA GLU A 283 5.24 3.38 18.53
C GLU A 283 4.07 3.73 17.61
N THR A 284 3.94 3.12 16.42
CA THR A 284 2.71 3.23 15.61
C THR A 284 1.56 2.48 16.27
N ILE A 285 1.81 1.27 16.81
CA ILE A 285 0.83 0.50 17.58
C ILE A 285 0.43 1.30 18.83
N ARG A 286 1.42 1.84 19.56
CA ARG A 286 1.18 2.65 20.76
C ARG A 286 0.31 3.86 20.46
N SER A 287 0.53 4.51 19.33
CA SER A 287 -0.18 5.72 18.95
C SER A 287 -1.58 5.48 18.38
N ILE A 288 -1.94 4.22 18.09
CA ILE A 288 -3.28 3.84 17.59
C ILE A 288 -4.13 3.20 18.69
N ASN A 289 -3.62 2.20 19.42
CA ASN A 289 -4.37 1.49 20.48
C ASN A 289 -3.51 1.13 21.72
N GLY A 290 -2.45 1.91 21.98
CA GLY A 290 -1.45 1.58 23.00
C GLY A 290 -1.94 1.51 24.44
N SER A 291 -3.09 2.11 24.76
CA SER A 291 -3.73 2.00 26.07
C SER A 291 -4.35 0.64 26.35
N LEU A 292 -4.59 -0.19 25.33
CA LEU A 292 -5.18 -1.53 25.44
C LEU A 292 -4.22 -2.66 25.04
N GLU A 293 -3.30 -2.40 24.10
CA GLU A 293 -2.45 -3.44 23.51
C GLU A 293 -1.02 -3.49 24.07
N CYS A 294 -0.40 -2.33 24.27
CA CYS A 294 1.03 -2.22 24.64
C CYS A 294 1.30 -2.56 26.11
N ASN A 295 2.58 -2.63 26.46
CA ASN A 295 3.08 -2.87 27.83
C ASN A 295 2.58 -4.20 28.43
N GLY A 296 2.26 -5.17 27.58
CA GLY A 296 1.68 -6.46 27.96
C GLY A 296 0.14 -6.51 28.03
N GLY A 297 -0.57 -5.44 27.66
CA GLY A 297 -2.04 -5.37 27.70
C GLY A 297 -2.73 -6.39 26.78
N ASN A 298 -2.28 -6.51 25.53
CA ASN A 298 -2.73 -7.55 24.61
C ASN A 298 -1.63 -7.98 23.61
N PRO A 299 -0.68 -8.83 24.03
CA PRO A 299 0.44 -9.25 23.19
C PRO A 299 0.02 -9.96 21.89
N ALA A 300 -1.16 -10.58 21.86
CA ALA A 300 -1.67 -11.25 20.65
C ALA A 300 -2.05 -10.24 19.55
N GLN A 301 -2.63 -9.10 19.91
CA GLN A 301 -2.97 -8.04 18.95
C GLN A 301 -1.71 -7.30 18.47
N VAL A 302 -0.77 -6.99 19.37
CA VAL A 302 0.56 -6.46 19.01
C VAL A 302 1.26 -7.38 18.00
N GLN A 303 1.31 -8.69 18.27
CA GLN A 303 1.93 -9.67 17.38
C GLN A 303 1.17 -9.82 16.04
N SER A 304 -0.15 -9.64 16.03
CA SER A 304 -0.97 -9.61 14.81
C SER A 304 -0.60 -8.44 13.90
N ARG A 305 -0.49 -7.22 14.46
CA ARG A 305 -0.01 -6.02 13.73
C ARG A 305 1.40 -6.21 13.18
N ILE A 306 2.32 -6.76 13.99
CA ILE A 306 3.70 -7.04 13.56
C ILE A 306 3.73 -8.04 12.40
N ALA A 307 2.91 -9.10 12.45
CA ALA A 307 2.83 -10.07 11.36
C ALA A 307 2.28 -9.45 10.06
N ALA A 308 1.26 -8.59 10.15
CA ALA A 308 0.78 -7.83 9.00
C ALA A 308 1.88 -6.94 8.40
N PHE A 309 2.60 -6.20 9.24
CA PHE A 309 3.69 -5.32 8.82
C PHE A 309 4.85 -6.07 8.17
N GLN A 310 5.26 -7.21 8.72
CA GLN A 310 6.29 -8.07 8.12
C GLN A 310 5.89 -8.55 6.72
N ARG A 311 4.65 -9.02 6.52
CA ARG A 311 4.13 -9.39 5.19
C ARG A 311 4.16 -8.20 4.22
N PHE A 312 3.71 -7.03 4.67
CA PHE A 312 3.55 -5.88 3.79
C PHE A 312 4.90 -5.24 3.43
N ALA A 313 5.86 -5.22 4.36
CA ALA A 313 7.25 -4.84 4.06
C ALA A 313 7.89 -5.78 3.03
N GLN A 314 7.63 -7.09 3.12
CA GLN A 314 8.07 -8.08 2.12
C GLN A 314 7.45 -7.83 0.74
N ILE A 315 6.13 -7.56 0.65
CA ILE A 315 5.42 -7.25 -0.60
C ILE A 315 5.97 -6.00 -1.29
N LEU A 316 6.45 -5.01 -0.53
CA LEU A 316 7.06 -3.79 -1.09
C LEU A 316 8.56 -3.93 -1.38
N GLY A 317 9.23 -4.97 -0.87
CA GLY A 317 10.68 -5.08 -0.91
C GLY A 317 11.35 -3.97 -0.11
N THR A 318 11.05 -3.91 1.19
CA THR A 318 11.69 -3.01 2.18
C THR A 318 11.94 -3.77 3.49
N THR A 319 12.76 -3.22 4.38
CA THR A 319 12.99 -3.78 5.73
C THR A 319 12.00 -3.21 6.74
N THR A 320 11.71 -3.95 7.81
CA THR A 320 10.81 -3.51 8.89
C THR A 320 11.43 -2.44 9.80
N GLY A 321 12.77 -2.30 9.81
CA GLY A 321 13.48 -1.61 10.87
C GLY A 321 13.45 -2.38 12.20
N SER A 322 13.84 -1.69 13.28
CA SER A 322 13.87 -2.18 14.67
C SER A 322 12.59 -1.82 15.44
N ASN A 323 12.53 -2.18 16.73
CA ASN A 323 11.51 -1.75 17.69
C ASN A 323 10.07 -2.03 17.21
N LEU A 324 9.79 -3.29 16.87
CA LEU A 324 8.52 -3.69 16.27
C LEU A 324 7.37 -3.84 17.28
N SER A 325 7.68 -4.17 18.54
CA SER A 325 6.70 -4.30 19.62
C SER A 325 6.60 -3.02 20.43
N CYS A 326 5.42 -2.83 21.01
CA CYS A 326 5.25 -2.10 22.26
C CYS A 326 4.87 -3.08 23.40
#